data_AF-A0A9Q3CMX0-F1
#
_entry.id   AF-A0A9Q3CMX0-F1
#
_cell.length_a   1.000
_cell.length_b   1.000
_cell.length_c   1.000
_cell.angle_alpha   90.00
_cell.angle_beta   90.00
_cell.angle_gamma   90.00
#
_symmetry.space_group_name_H-M   'P 1'
#
loop_
_entity.id
_entity.type
_entity.pdbx_description
1 polymer ?
#
loop_
_entity_poly.entity_id
_entity_poly.type
_entity_poly.pdbx_seq_one_letter_code
_entity_poly.pdbx_strand_id
1 'polypeptide(L)'
;MKAPECFDGTQPFKVRNFIQFFQLIFHNDPANISQDRNKFLYATLLIIGRDAKWIEPYLSNLTNQDLNYLLNSWNLFESKLFTFFGDPNEVRKAEEELDSLRMKEGGHAPL
;
A
#
# COMPACT_ATOMS: atom_id res chain seq x y z
N MET A 1 6.80 -16.50 12.25
CA MET A 1 6.21 -15.27 11.67
C MET A 1 4.70 -15.44 11.64
N LYS A 2 3.93 -14.41 11.97
CA LYS A 2 2.46 -14.44 11.83
C LYS A 2 2.12 -14.46 10.34
N ALA A 3 1.07 -15.20 9.95
CA ALA A 3 0.64 -15.20 8.55
C ALA A 3 0.26 -13.76 8.12
N PRO A 4 0.58 -13.37 6.87
CA PRO A 4 0.14 -12.08 6.33
C PRO A 4 -1.38 -11.93 6.47
N GLU A 5 -1.84 -10.76 6.90
CA GLU A 5 -3.28 -10.43 6.84
C GLU A 5 -3.64 -10.13 5.38
N CYS A 6 -4.73 -10.72 4.89
CA CYS A 6 -5.22 -10.39 3.55
C CYS A 6 -5.74 -8.95 3.52
N PHE A 7 -5.55 -8.28 2.38
CA PHE A 7 -5.98 -6.92 2.13
C PHE A 7 -7.21 -6.91 1.23
N ASP A 8 -8.33 -6.37 1.73
CA ASP A 8 -9.61 -6.32 1.02
C ASP A 8 -9.96 -4.93 0.48
N GLY A 9 -9.10 -3.94 0.69
CA GLY A 9 -9.31 -2.57 0.21
C GLY A 9 -10.29 -1.72 1.03
N THR A 10 -10.92 -2.27 2.08
CA THR A 10 -12.02 -1.58 2.78
C THR A 10 -11.58 -0.40 3.65
N GLN A 11 -10.33 -0.39 4.09
CA GLN A 11 -9.77 0.60 5.01
C GLN A 11 -8.56 1.28 4.38
N PRO A 12 -8.68 2.55 3.96
CA PRO A 12 -7.62 3.21 3.21
C PRO A 12 -6.26 3.26 3.92
N PHE A 13 -6.25 3.46 5.23
CA PHE A 13 -5.02 3.48 6.02
C PHE A 13 -4.30 2.12 6.07
N LYS A 14 -4.99 1.00 5.79
CA LYS A 14 -4.36 -0.33 5.77
C LYS A 14 -3.46 -0.54 4.54
N VAL A 15 -3.61 0.24 3.47
CA VAL A 15 -2.79 0.10 2.26
C VAL A 15 -1.30 0.35 2.57
N ARG A 16 -1.02 1.32 3.44
CA ARG A 16 0.34 1.64 3.90
C ARG A 16 0.95 0.47 4.67
N ASN A 17 0.21 -0.11 5.61
CA ASN A 17 0.65 -1.27 6.39
C ASN A 17 0.91 -2.48 5.49
N PHE A 18 0.05 -2.68 4.48
CA PHE A 18 0.20 -3.75 3.50
C PHE A 18 1.49 -3.61 2.69
N ILE A 19 1.79 -2.42 2.16
CA ILE A 19 3.04 -2.17 1.43
C ILE A 19 4.27 -2.34 2.33
N GLN A 20 4.25 -1.78 3.54
CA GLN A 20 5.36 -1.90 4.50
C GLN A 20 5.66 -3.36 4.86
N PHE A 21 4.62 -4.18 4.98
CA PHE A 21 4.76 -5.61 5.22
C PHE A 21 5.57 -6.30 4.10
N PHE A 22 5.29 -6.02 2.83
CA PHE A 22 6.06 -6.57 1.72
C PHE A 22 7.48 -6.04 1.65
N GLN A 23 7.67 -4.73 1.89
CA GLN A 23 9.01 -4.14 1.93
C GLN A 23 9.89 -4.86 2.96
N LEU A 24 9.35 -5.21 4.12
CA LEU A 24 10.06 -5.99 5.14
C LEU A 24 10.40 -7.41 4.65
N ILE A 25 9.45 -8.11 4.03
CA ILE A 25 9.68 -9.46 3.48
C ILE A 25 10.77 -9.44 2.40
N PHE A 26 10.68 -8.51 1.45
CA PHE A 26 11.62 -8.42 0.33
C PHE A 26 13.02 -8.04 0.81
N HIS A 27 13.12 -7.22 1.85
CA HIS A 27 14.40 -6.90 2.46
C HIS A 27 14.99 -8.07 3.27
N ASN A 28 14.13 -8.89 3.90
CA ASN A 28 14.57 -10.05 4.67
C ASN A 28 15.02 -11.23 3.77
N ASP A 29 14.53 -11.32 2.54
CA ASP A 29 14.90 -12.37 1.59
C ASP A 29 15.12 -11.83 0.15
N PRO A 30 16.20 -11.04 -0.05
CA PRO A 30 16.46 -10.41 -1.33
C PRO A 30 16.86 -11.41 -2.43
N ALA A 31 17.34 -12.60 -2.06
CA ALA A 31 17.77 -13.62 -3.01
C ALA A 31 16.59 -14.27 -3.73
N ASN A 32 15.51 -14.61 -2.99
CA ASN A 32 14.33 -15.25 -3.56
C ASN A 32 13.36 -14.26 -4.21
N ILE A 33 13.38 -12.98 -3.80
CA ILE A 33 12.41 -11.97 -4.23
C ILE A 33 13.11 -10.77 -4.88
N SER A 34 14.08 -11.06 -5.76
CA SER A 34 14.84 -10.03 -6.49
C SER A 34 14.04 -9.40 -7.63
N GLN A 35 13.13 -10.15 -8.26
CA GLN A 35 12.37 -9.68 -9.43
C GLN A 35 11.03 -9.07 -9.02
N ASP A 36 10.71 -7.91 -9.60
CA ASP A 36 9.43 -7.21 -9.36
C ASP A 36 8.21 -8.04 -9.72
N ARG A 37 8.35 -8.95 -10.69
CA ARG A 37 7.33 -9.95 -11.02
C ARG A 37 6.98 -10.85 -9.85
N ASN A 38 7.98 -11.33 -9.13
CA ASN A 38 7.75 -12.20 -7.98
C ASN A 38 7.11 -11.42 -6.84
N LYS A 39 7.52 -10.16 -6.63
CA LYS A 39 6.91 -9.24 -5.67
C LYS A 39 5.43 -9.02 -5.97
N PHE A 40 5.11 -8.69 -7.23
CA PHE A 40 3.74 -8.51 -7.70
C PHE A 40 2.90 -9.75 -7.46
N LEU A 41 3.35 -10.92 -7.92
CA LEU A 41 2.61 -12.18 -7.77
C LEU A 41 2.34 -12.50 -6.30
N TYR A 42 3.36 -12.36 -5.45
CA TYR A 42 3.23 -12.62 -4.02
C TYR A 42 2.25 -11.66 -3.35
N ALA A 43 2.31 -10.37 -3.68
CA ALA A 43 1.37 -9.38 -3.15
C ALA A 43 -0.07 -9.64 -3.60
N THR A 44 -0.25 -10.03 -4.87
CA THR A 44 -1.58 -10.27 -5.44
C THR A 44 -2.30 -11.44 -4.75
N LEU A 45 -1.55 -12.46 -4.28
CA LEU A 45 -2.13 -13.59 -3.53
C LEU A 45 -2.83 -13.15 -2.23
N LEU A 46 -2.44 -11.99 -1.69
CA LEU A 46 -2.95 -11.46 -0.44
C LEU A 46 -3.99 -10.36 -0.64
N ILE A 47 -4.32 -10.01 -1.89
CA ILE A 47 -5.41 -9.09 -2.21
C ILE A 47 -6.67 -9.90 -2.44
N ILE A 48 -7.69 -9.63 -1.62
CA ILE A 48 -8.95 -10.37 -1.63
C ILE A 48 -10.15 -9.43 -1.81
N GLY A 49 -11.34 -10.00 -1.96
CA GLY A 49 -12.58 -9.25 -1.94
C GLY A 49 -12.97 -8.64 -3.29
N ARG A 50 -14.06 -7.85 -3.27
CA ARG A 50 -14.68 -7.28 -4.48
C ARG A 50 -13.74 -6.37 -5.24
N ASP A 51 -12.83 -5.73 -4.53
CA ASP A 51 -11.91 -4.76 -5.09
C ASP A 51 -10.64 -5.42 -5.62
N ALA A 52 -10.47 -6.75 -5.55
CA ALA A 52 -9.36 -7.43 -6.22
C ALA A 52 -9.52 -7.45 -7.76
N LYS A 53 -10.72 -7.15 -8.28
CA LYS A 53 -11.06 -7.23 -9.71
C LYS A 53 -10.18 -6.37 -10.61
N TRP A 54 -9.66 -5.24 -10.12
CA TRP A 54 -8.80 -4.37 -10.93
C TRP A 54 -7.48 -5.06 -11.31
N ILE A 55 -7.09 -6.14 -10.61
CA ILE A 55 -5.84 -6.87 -10.87
C ILE A 55 -6.01 -7.96 -11.94
N GLU A 56 -7.24 -8.45 -12.15
CA GLU A 56 -7.54 -9.55 -13.07
C GLU A 56 -6.96 -9.38 -14.49
N PRO A 57 -6.99 -8.17 -15.12
CA PRO A 57 -6.40 -7.99 -16.45
C PRO A 57 -4.89 -8.27 -16.47
N TYR A 58 -4.20 -7.98 -15.38
CA TYR A 58 -2.75 -8.19 -15.26
C TYR A 58 -2.41 -9.66 -15.02
N LEU A 59 -3.25 -10.38 -14.26
CA LEU A 59 -3.12 -11.82 -14.05
C LEU A 59 -3.46 -12.64 -15.30
N SER A 60 -4.31 -12.11 -16.18
CA SER A 60 -4.68 -12.77 -17.44
C SER A 60 -3.53 -12.84 -18.44
N ASN A 61 -2.47 -12.04 -18.25
CA ASN A 61 -1.32 -11.98 -19.15
C ASN A 61 0.01 -11.96 -18.36
N LEU A 62 0.30 -13.08 -17.68
CA LEU A 62 1.54 -13.25 -16.93
C LEU A 62 2.80 -13.35 -17.80
N THR A 63 2.66 -13.55 -19.11
CA THR A 63 3.80 -13.62 -20.05
C THR A 63 4.21 -12.26 -20.61
N ASN A 64 3.48 -11.19 -20.28
CA ASN A 64 3.77 -9.83 -20.75
C ASN A 64 5.19 -9.38 -20.32
N GLN A 65 6.01 -8.93 -21.27
CA GLN A 65 7.39 -8.49 -21.06
C GLN A 65 7.56 -6.96 -21.06
N ASP A 66 6.49 -6.19 -21.29
CA ASP A 66 6.56 -4.72 -21.26
C ASP A 66 6.96 -4.24 -19.85
N LEU A 67 8.03 -3.45 -19.78
CA LEU A 67 8.56 -2.90 -18.52
C LEU A 67 7.59 -1.93 -17.85
N ASN A 68 6.71 -1.29 -18.62
CA ASN A 68 5.66 -0.41 -18.10
C ASN A 68 4.41 -1.18 -17.68
N TYR A 69 4.42 -2.50 -17.84
CA TYR A 69 3.33 -3.35 -17.38
C TYR A 69 3.41 -3.52 -15.87
N LEU A 70 2.24 -3.45 -15.20
CA LEU A 70 2.13 -3.51 -13.74
C LEU A 70 2.84 -4.72 -13.12
N LEU A 71 2.80 -5.86 -13.80
CA LEU A 71 3.48 -7.11 -13.41
C LEU A 71 4.99 -6.95 -13.29
N ASN A 72 5.61 -6.08 -14.08
CA ASN A 72 7.05 -5.97 -14.24
C ASN A 72 7.66 -4.77 -13.48
N SER A 73 6.85 -4.00 -12.75
CA SER A 73 7.30 -2.85 -11.97
C SER A 73 6.58 -2.76 -10.64
N TRP A 74 7.33 -2.99 -9.56
CA TRP A 74 6.81 -2.88 -8.20
C TRP A 74 6.36 -1.45 -7.88
N ASN A 75 7.10 -0.45 -8.35
CA ASN A 75 6.76 0.96 -8.14
C ASN A 75 5.43 1.35 -8.82
N LEU A 76 5.16 0.84 -10.03
CA LEU A 76 3.86 1.06 -10.68
C LEU A 76 2.74 0.36 -9.92
N PHE A 77 3.00 -0.83 -9.39
CA PHE A 77 2.05 -1.56 -8.54
C PHE A 77 1.70 -0.78 -7.27
N GLU A 78 2.71 -0.32 -6.51
CA GLU A 78 2.49 0.51 -5.31
C GLU A 78 1.66 1.76 -5.65
N SER A 79 2.06 2.50 -6.69
CA SER A 79 1.35 3.71 -7.12
C SER A 79 -0.11 3.45 -7.47
N LYS A 80 -0.41 2.38 -8.21
CA LYS A 80 -1.80 1.98 -8.51
C LYS A 80 -2.56 1.59 -7.26
N LEU A 81 -1.93 0.86 -6.33
CA LEU A 81 -2.56 0.45 -5.09
C LEU A 81 -2.97 1.67 -4.24
N PHE A 82 -2.09 2.67 -4.10
CA PHE A 82 -2.43 3.93 -3.44
C PHE A 82 -3.48 4.74 -4.20
N THR A 83 -3.49 4.69 -5.54
CA THR A 83 -4.52 5.37 -6.33
C THR A 83 -5.92 4.77 -6.11
N PHE A 84 -6.01 3.44 -5.96
CA PHE A 84 -7.29 2.76 -5.75
C PHE A 84 -7.75 2.76 -4.30
N PHE A 85 -6.83 2.63 -3.35
CA PHE A 85 -7.15 2.38 -1.94
C PHE A 85 -6.59 3.40 -0.97
N GLY A 86 -5.74 4.33 -1.41
CA GLY A 86 -5.22 5.39 -0.54
C GLY A 86 -6.31 6.38 -0.13
N ASP A 87 -6.11 7.06 0.99
CA ASP A 87 -6.97 8.18 1.36
C ASP A 87 -6.54 9.41 0.55
N PRO A 88 -7.39 9.96 -0.34
CA PRO A 88 -7.05 11.15 -1.12
C PRO A 88 -6.82 12.39 -0.25
N ASN A 89 -7.28 12.36 1.00
CA ASN A 89 -7.12 13.45 1.97
C ASN A 89 -6.05 13.16 3.03
N GLU A 90 -5.23 12.11 2.90
CA GLU A 90 -4.23 11.74 3.92
C GLU A 90 -3.36 12.93 4.33
N VAL A 91 -2.85 13.68 3.34
CA VAL A 91 -2.01 14.87 3.57
C VAL A 91 -2.79 15.96 4.29
N ARG A 92 -3.98 16.32 3.81
CA ARG A 92 -4.82 17.36 4.42
C ARG A 92 -5.18 17.02 5.87
N LYS A 93 -5.51 15.76 6.15
CA LYS A 93 -5.80 15.29 7.52
C LYS A 93 -4.58 15.41 8.42
N ALA A 94 -3.39 15.06 7.92
CA ALA A 94 -2.16 15.20 8.68
C ALA A 94 -1.85 16.68 9.00
N GLU A 95 -2.09 17.59 8.06
CA GLU A 95 -1.97 19.04 8.28
C GLU A 95 -2.97 19.54 9.33
N GLU A 96 -4.23 19.14 9.22
CA GLU A 96 -5.28 19.48 10.20
C GLU A 96 -4.96 18.95 11.60
N GLU A 97 -4.44 17.73 11.70
CA GLU A 97 -3.98 17.14 12.97
C GLU A 97 -2.82 17.94 13.57
N LEU A 98 -1.81 18.32 12.76
CA LEU A 98 -0.70 19.16 13.20
C LEU A 98 -1.17 20.53 13.69
N ASP A 99 -2.10 21.17 12.97
CA ASP A 99 -2.67 22.45 13.38
C ASP A 99 -3.50 22.32 14.67
N SER A 100 -4.24 21.22 14.84
CA SER A 100 -4.99 20.94 16.07
C SER A 100 -4.09 20.71 17.29
N LEU A 101 -2.91 20.13 17.09
CA LEU A 101 -1.90 19.95 18.14
C LEU A 101 -1.23 21.27 18.55
N ARG A 102 -1.15 22.24 17.61
CA ARG A 102 -0.56 23.56 17.87
C ARG A 102 -1.46 24.46 18.73
N MET A 103 -2.74 24.13 18.91
CA MET A 103 -3.68 24.96 19.67
C MET A 103 -4.09 24.33 21.00
N LYS A 104 -3.31 24.61 22.06
CA LYS A 104 -3.81 24.81 23.45
C LYS A 104 -2.83 25.53 24.38
N GLU A 105 -1.92 26.36 23.88
CA GLU A 105 -1.20 27.33 24.73
C GLU A 105 -2.05 28.60 24.91
N GLY A 106 -3.12 28.48 25.69
CA GLY A 106 -4.04 29.59 25.98
C GLY A 106 -4.89 29.41 27.23
N GLY A 107 -4.61 28.39 28.05
CA GLY A 107 -5.23 28.23 29.35
C GLY A 107 -4.70 29.29 30.33
N HIS A 108 -5.29 30.48 30.27
CA HIS A 108 -5.10 31.55 31.24
C HIS A 108 -5.37 30.98 32.65
N ALA A 109 -4.33 30.85 33.47
CA ALA A 109 -4.49 30.55 34.89
C ALA A 109 -5.13 31.78 35.55
N PRO A 110 -6.31 31.65 36.19
CA PRO A 110 -6.87 32.77 36.94
C PRO A 110 -5.97 33.03 38.15
N LEU A 111 -5.54 34.30 38.29
CA LEU A 111 -4.90 34.84 39.50
C LEU A 111 -5.88 34.86 40.67
#